data_AF-A0A918MSJ0-F1
#
_entry.id   AF-A0A918MSJ0-F1
#
_cell.length_a   1.000
_cell.length_b   1.000
_cell.length_c   1.000
_cell.angle_alpha   90.00
_cell.angle_beta   90.00
_cell.angle_gamma   90.00
#
_symmetry.space_group_name_H-M   'P 1'
#
loop_
_entity.id
_entity.type
_entity.pdbx_description
1 polymer ?
#
loop_
_entity_poly.entity_id
_entity_poly.type
_entity_poly.pdbx_seq_one_letter_code
_entity_poly.pdbx_strand_id
1 'polypeptide(L)' 'MTAPGTFEIRVICAPEDIDRITAALAGAFTTGPARAYPTRDRTRIRLYLTATDRAPTPTQRLAQSDH' A
#
# COMPACT_ATOMS: atom_id res chain seq x y z
N MET A 1 -2.92 -15.46 12.40
CA MET A 1 -4.20 -15.42 11.64
C MET A 1 -4.32 -14.04 11.05
N THR A 2 -4.03 -13.89 9.76
CA THR A 2 -4.21 -12.62 9.05
C THR A 2 -5.71 -12.38 8.87
N ALA A 3 -6.17 -11.14 9.08
CA ALA A 3 -7.58 -10.79 8.89
C ALA A 3 -7.97 -11.00 7.41
N PRO A 4 -9.23 -11.36 7.11
CA PRO A 4 -9.70 -11.40 5.73
C PRO A 4 -9.45 -10.04 5.07
N GLY A 5 -8.88 -10.05 3.86
CA GLY A 5 -8.47 -8.83 3.15
C GLY A 5 -7.07 -8.30 3.49
N THR A 6 -6.27 -8.99 4.31
CA THR A 6 -4.84 -8.67 4.50
C THR A 6 -3.96 -9.34 3.43
N PHE A 7 -3.03 -8.58 2.87
CA PHE A 7 -2.05 -9.01 1.87
C PHE A 7 -0.68 -8.34 2.12
N GLU A 8 0.35 -8.82 1.43
CA GLU A 8 1.71 -8.25 1.50
C GLU A 8 2.03 -7.48 0.22
N ILE A 9 2.49 -6.24 0.38
CA ILE A 9 2.97 -5.38 -0.71
C ILE A 9 4.49 -5.41 -0.73
N ARG A 10 5.06 -5.65 -1.91
CA ARG A 10 6.51 -5.63 -2.16
C ARG A 10 6.83 -4.64 -3.25
N VAL A 11 7.65 -3.64 -2.92
CA VAL A 11 8.09 -2.63 -3.89
C VAL A 11 9.62 -2.64 -3.94
N ILE A 12 10.19 -2.59 -5.14
CA ILE A 12 11.61 -2.33 -5.36
C ILE A 12 11.74 -0.93 -5.92
N CYS A 13 12.36 -0.02 -5.17
CA CYS A 13 12.47 1.40 -5.51
C CYS A 13 13.87 1.93 -5.22
N ALA A 14 14.16 3.14 -5.69
CA ALA A 14 15.37 3.84 -5.26
C ALA A 14 15.27 4.22 -3.76
N PRO A 15 16.39 4.38 -3.04
CA PRO A 15 16.37 4.78 -1.63
C PRO A 15 15.61 6.10 -1.37
N GLU A 16 15.70 7.06 -2.30
CA GLU A 16 15.05 8.36 -2.22
C GLU A 16 13.51 8.31 -2.34
N ASP A 17 12.95 7.24 -2.90
CA ASP A 17 11.52 7.11 -3.11
C ASP A 17 10.77 6.46 -1.92
N ILE A 18 11.50 5.98 -0.90
CA ILE A 18 10.92 5.20 0.21
C ILE A 18 9.76 5.94 0.87
N ASP A 19 9.98 7.21 1.25
CA ASP A 19 9.01 7.98 2.02
C ASP A 19 7.75 8.25 1.20
N ARG A 20 7.93 8.63 -0.07
CA ARG A 20 6.83 8.90 -1.01
C ARG A 20 5.98 7.65 -1.23
N ILE A 21 6.61 6.51 -1.49
CA ILE A 21 5.91 5.25 -1.73
C ILE A 21 5.18 4.79 -0.46
N THR A 22 5.84 4.87 0.69
CA THR A 22 5.25 4.50 1.98
C THR A 22 4.02 5.36 2.29
N ALA A 23 4.12 6.68 2.09
CA ALA A 23 3.00 7.61 2.28
C ALA A 23 1.84 7.33 1.32
N ALA A 24 2.11 7.06 0.05
CA ALA A 24 1.07 6.72 -0.92
C ALA A 24 0.34 5.41 -0.55
N LEU A 25 1.09 4.38 -0.13
CA LEU A 25 0.50 3.11 0.31
C LEU A 25 -0.31 3.27 1.60
N ALA A 26 0.18 4.07 2.55
CA ALA A 26 -0.56 4.43 3.76
C ALA A 26 -1.78 5.33 3.48
N GLY A 27 -1.83 6.00 2.33
CA GLY A 27 -2.99 6.74 1.85
C GLY A 27 -4.08 5.83 1.28
N ALA A 28 -3.69 4.77 0.58
CA ALA A 28 -4.60 3.83 -0.08
C ALA A 28 -5.11 2.71 0.84
N PHE A 29 -4.25 2.17 1.70
CA PHE A 29 -4.53 0.98 2.51
C PHE A 29 -4.36 1.25 4.00
N THR A 30 -4.89 0.35 4.82
CA THR A 30 -4.46 0.27 6.22
C THR A 30 -3.16 -0.53 6.24
N THR A 31 -2.03 0.14 6.44
CA THR A 31 -0.71 -0.48 6.38
C THR A 31 -0.11 -0.68 7.77
N GLY A 32 0.57 -1.81 7.96
CA GLY A 32 1.50 -2.01 9.07
C GLY A 32 2.84 -1.27 8.86
N PRO A 33 3.80 -1.44 9.79
CA PRO A 33 5.11 -0.82 9.67
C PRO A 33 5.86 -1.28 8.41
N ALA A 34 6.45 -0.33 7.70
CA ALA A 34 7.25 -0.61 6.52
C ALA A 34 8.62 -1.20 6.91
N ARG A 35 9.02 -2.27 6.21
CA ARG A 35 10.33 -2.90 6.38
C ARG A 35 11.14 -2.71 5.10
N ALA A 36 12.28 -2.04 5.21
CA ALA A 36 13.17 -1.74 4.10
C ALA A 36 14.43 -2.61 4.16
N TYR A 37 14.76 -3.27 3.05
CA TYR A 37 16.00 -4.03 2.93
C TYR A 37 16.71 -3.69 1.61
N PRO A 38 18.03 -3.50 1.60
CA PRO A 38 18.76 -3.33 0.36
C PRO A 38 18.65 -4.57 -0.53
N THR A 39 18.59 -4.36 -1.84
CA THR A 39 18.77 -5.43 -2.82
C THR A 39 20.22 -5.93 -2.80
N ARG A 40 20.47 -7.08 -3.44
CA ARG A 40 21.80 -7.73 -3.43
C ARG A 40 22.92 -6.81 -3.94
N ASP A 41 22.61 -5.97 -4.93
CA ASP A 41 23.48 -4.97 -5.54
C ASP A 41 23.51 -3.63 -4.80
N ARG A 42 22.69 -3.46 -3.75
CA ARG A 42 22.57 -2.24 -2.91
C ARG A 42 22.18 -0.96 -3.64
N THR A 43 21.79 -1.03 -4.90
CA THR A 43 21.36 0.14 -5.69
C THR A 43 19.89 0.49 -5.43
N ARG A 44 19.10 -0.48 -4.97
CA ARG A 44 17.67 -0.33 -4.72
C ARG A 44 17.31 -0.85 -3.35
N ILE A 45 16.14 -0.45 -2.90
CA ILE A 45 15.53 -0.86 -1.66
C ILE A 45 14.30 -1.70 -1.99
N ARG A 46 14.16 -2.79 -1.26
CA ARG A 46 12.99 -3.64 -1.27
C ARG A 46 12.17 -3.36 -0.02
N LEU A 47 11.03 -2.72 -0.21
CA LEU A 47 10.05 -2.42 0.82
C LEU A 47 9.05 -3.56 0.95
N TYR A 48 8.73 -3.93 2.18
CA TYR A 48 7.71 -4.90 2.55
C TYR A 48 6.71 -4.24 3.50
N LEU A 49 5.42 -4.29 3.14
CA LEU A 49 4.34 -3.83 4.00
C LEU A 49 3.23 -4.87 4.04
N THR A 50 2.75 -5.17 5.24
CA THR A 50 1.46 -5.81 5.42
C THR A 50 0.38 -4.75 5.22
N ALA A 51 -0.59 -5.01 4.36
CA ALA A 51 -1.67 -4.09 4.04
C ALA A 51 -3.02 -4.80 4.17
N THR A 52 -4.03 -4.07 4.60
CA THR A 52 -5.42 -4.51 4.60
C THR A 52 -6.24 -3.52 3.79
N ASP A 53 -7.17 -4.04 3.00
CA ASP A 53 -8.12 -3.22 2.27
C ASP A 53 -8.90 -2.30 3.22
N ARG A 54 -9.11 -1.05 2.81
CA ARG A 54 -10.02 -0.18 3.53
C ARG A 54 -11.42 -0.53 3.06
N ALA A 55 -12.35 -0.73 3.99
CA ALA A 55 -13.75 -0.83 3.61
C ALA A 55 -14.08 0.34 2.67
N PRO A 56 -14.74 0.09 1.53
CA PRO A 56 -15.04 1.16 0.59
C PRO A 56 -15.78 2.24 1.38
N THR A 57 -15.28 3.47 1.33
CA THR A 57 -16.08 4.63 1.72
C THR A 57 -17.39 4.46 0.94
N PRO A 58 -18.58 4.56 1.57
CA PRO A 58 -19.81 4.36 0.84
C PRO A 58 -19.75 5.31 -0.35
N THR A 59 -19.54 4.76 -1.55
CA THR A 59 -19.58 5.53 -2.75
C THR A 59 -21.03 5.95 -2.80
N GLN A 60 -21.28 7.20 -2.41
CA GLN A 60 -22.58 7.80 -2.58
C GLN A 60 -22.77 7.80 -4.09
N ARG A 61 -23.40 6.73 -4.58
CA ARG A 61 -23.87 6.59 -5.95
C ARG A 61 -24.88 7.71 -6.08
N LEU A 62 -24.38 8.91 -6.40
CA LEU A 62 -25.19 10.00 -6.91
C LEU A 62 -26.07 9.34 -7.94
N ALA A 63 -27.37 9.45 -7.68
CA ALA A 63 -28.45 8.79 -8.38
C ALA A 63 -28.04 8.52 -9.82
N GLN A 64 -28.08 7.25 -10.22
CA GLN A 64 -28.31 6.97 -11.64
C GLN A 64 -29.69 7.57 -11.94
N SER A 65 -29.68 8.84 -12.30
CA SER A 65 -30.83 9.57 -12.81
C SER A 65 -31.21 8.93 -14.13
N ASP A 66 -32.50 8.67 -14.23
CA ASP A 66 -33.29 8.17 -15.35
C ASP A 66 -32.67 8.32 -16.76
N HIS A 67 -32.66 7.20 -17.49
CA HIS A 67 -33.10 7.18 -18.88
C HIS A 67 -33.85 5.88 -19.17
#